data_AF-A0A7J4E364-F1
#
_entry.id   AF-A0A7J4E364-F1
#
_cell.length_a   1.000
_cell.length_b   1.000
_cell.length_c   1.000
_cell.angle_alpha   90.00
_cell.angle_beta   90.00
_cell.angle_gamma   90.00
#
_symmetry.space_group_name_H-M   'P 1'
#
loop_
_entity.id
_entity.type
_entity.pdbx_description
1 polymer ?
#
loop_
_entity_poly.entity_id
_entity_poly.type
_entity_poly.pdbx_seq_one_letter_code
_entity_poly.pdbx_strand_id
1 'polypeptide(L)' 'MNIGILTRNENSWCSNKLREAFKKRGVRPLFFNFNQIVARVGFDPPFLAKGANLLNELSALLVRPIGRGSL' A
#
# COMPACT_ATOMS: atom_id res chain seq x y z
N MET A 1 5.94 5.21 11.55
CA MET A 1 4.74 5.45 10.72
C MET A 1 4.86 4.61 9.46
N ASN A 2 3.86 3.76 9.19
CA ASN A 2 3.81 2.96 7.96
C ASN A 2 2.68 3.49 7.07
N ILE A 3 2.92 3.55 5.77
CA ILE A 3 1.93 3.99 4.78
C ILE A 3 1.76 2.91 3.74
N GLY A 4 0.52 2.51 3.47
CA GLY A 4 0.21 1.62 2.37
C GLY A 4 0.29 2.35 1.05
N ILE A 5 0.87 1.72 0.04
CA ILE A 5 0.86 2.21 -1.33
C ILE A 5 0.25 1.12 -2.20
N LEU A 6 -1.01 1.34 -2.56
CA LEU A 6 -1.68 0.50 -3.52
C LEU A 6 -1.20 0.90 -4.92
N THR A 7 -0.59 -0.03 -5.65
CA THR A 7 -0.06 0.18 -7.01
C THR A 7 -0.17 -1.08 -7.84
N ARG A 8 -0.35 -0.94 -9.16
CA ARG A 8 -0.28 -2.10 -10.08
C ARG A 8 1.16 -2.63 -10.23
N ASN A 9 2.16 -1.75 -10.15
CA ASN A 9 3.56 -2.13 -10.32
C ASN A 9 4.45 -1.37 -9.32
N GLU A 10 4.90 -2.07 -8.28
CA GLU A 10 5.77 -1.54 -7.23
C GLU A 10 7.20 -1.19 -7.70
N ASN A 11 7.60 -1.68 -8.88
CA ASN A 11 8.89 -1.44 -9.51
C ASN A 11 8.82 -0.39 -10.64
N SER A 12 7.65 0.20 -10.89
CA SER A 12 7.53 1.32 -11.83
C SER A 12 8.38 2.51 -11.37
N TRP A 13 8.83 3.34 -12.32
CA TRP A 13 9.63 4.54 -12.00
C TRP A 13 8.94 5.41 -10.94
N CYS A 14 7.64 5.65 -11.10
CA CYS A 14 6.87 6.45 -10.16
C CYS A 14 6.76 5.80 -8.77
N SER A 15 6.57 4.47 -8.69
CA SER A 15 6.56 3.76 -7.40
C SER A 15 7.91 3.80 -6.72
N ASN A 16 9.01 3.71 -7.47
CA ASN A 16 10.36 3.90 -6.91
C ASN A 16 10.58 5.33 -6.41
N LYS A 17 10.09 6.37 -7.12
CA LYS A 17 10.15 7.75 -6.61
C LYS A 17 9.33 7.97 -5.35
N LEU A 18 8.15 7.36 -5.24
CA LEU A 18 7.39 7.36 -3.99
C LEU A 18 8.16 6.65 -2.86
N ARG A 19 8.77 5.48 -3.16
CA ARG A 19 9.57 4.73 -2.18
C ARG A 19 10.70 5.59 -1.63
N GLU A 20 11.46 6.25 -2.50
CA GLU A 20 12.54 7.15 -2.12
C GLU A 20 12.02 8.33 -1.29
N ALA A 21 10.94 8.99 -1.73
CA ALA A 21 10.38 10.15 -1.05
C ALA A 21 9.87 9.83 0.36
N PHE A 22 9.18 8.69 0.56
CA PHE A 22 8.74 8.26 1.88
C PHE A 22 9.92 7.87 2.77
N LYS A 23 10.90 7.12 2.25
CA LYS A 23 12.11 6.76 3.00
C LYS A 23 12.89 7.98 3.47
N LYS A 24 13.03 9.01 2.62
CA LYS A 24 13.68 10.29 2.99
C LYS A 24 12.98 11.01 4.16
N ARG A 25 11.68 10.75 4.38
CA ARG A 25 10.90 11.29 5.49
C ARG A 25 10.82 10.34 6.70
N GLY A 26 11.59 9.25 6.72
CA GLY A 26 11.54 8.26 7.80
C GLY A 26 10.26 7.42 7.84
N VAL A 27 9.45 7.46 6.77
CA VAL A 27 8.21 6.70 6.65
C VAL A 27 8.49 5.39 5.92
N ARG A 28 7.90 4.28 6.40
CA ARG A 28 8.03 2.96 5.78
C ARG A 28 6.86 2.70 4.83
N PRO A 29 7.08 2.67 3.51
CA PRO A 29 6.02 2.35 2.56
C PRO A 29 5.83 0.83 2.43
N LEU A 30 4.59 0.35 2.55
CA LEU A 30 4.17 -1.01 2.23
C LEU A 30 3.48 -1.00 0.85
N PHE A 31 4.16 -1.51 -0.18
CA PHE A 31 3.59 -1.62 -1.52
C PHE A 31 2.79 -2.91 -1.67
N PHE A 32 1.58 -2.81 -2.22
CA PHE A 32 0.74 -3.96 -2.58
C PHE A 32 -0.23 -3.60 -3.70
N ASN A 33 -0.85 -4.59 -4.33
CA ASN A 33 -1.92 -4.38 -5.31
C ASN A 33 -3.28 -4.87 -4.77
N PHE A 34 -4.38 -4.57 -5.46
CA PHE A 34 -5.73 -4.99 -5.05
C PHE A 34 -5.86 -6.50 -4.87
N ASN A 35 -5.22 -7.30 -5.72
CA ASN A 35 -5.29 -8.77 -5.67
C ASN A 35 -4.54 -9.36 -4.45
N GLN A 36 -3.74 -8.55 -3.75
CA GLN A 36 -3.02 -8.94 -2.54
C GLN A 36 -3.77 -8.58 -1.26
N ILE A 37 -4.95 -7.93 -1.36
CA ILE A 37 -5.81 -7.65 -0.22
C ILE A 37 -6.70 -8.86 0.04
N VAL A 38 -6.68 -9.36 1.26
CA VAL A 38 -7.54 -10.44 1.75
C VAL A 38 -8.52 -9.85 2.76
N ALA A 39 -9.81 -9.99 2.48
CA ALA A 39 -10.88 -9.76 3.46
C ALA A 39 -11.19 -11.06 4.18
N ARG A 40 -11.12 -11.06 5.51
CA ARG A 40 -11.42 -12.22 6.36
C ARG A 40 -12.77 -12.03 7.01
N VAL A 41 -13.75 -12.83 6.60
CA VAL A 41 -15.13 -12.76 7.12
C VAL A 41 -15.23 -13.57 8.41
N GLY A 42 -15.58 -12.92 9.52
CA GLY A 42 -15.71 -13.55 10.83
C GLY A 42 -14.40 -13.82 11.56
N PHE A 43 -13.27 -13.26 11.10
CA PHE A 43 -11.96 -13.40 11.76
C PHE A 43 -11.19 -12.09 11.83
N ASP A 44 -10.44 -11.92 12.92
CA ASP A 44 -9.52 -10.79 13.10
C ASP A 44 -8.07 -11.12 12.68
N PRO A 45 -7.35 -10.19 12.04
CA PRO A 45 -7.86 -8.92 11.54
C PRO A 45 -8.69 -9.07 10.26
N PRO A 46 -9.66 -8.16 10.03
CA PRO A 46 -10.60 -8.25 8.91
C PRO A 46 -9.94 -8.00 7.55
N PHE A 47 -8.85 -7.23 7.51
CA PHE A 47 -8.13 -6.91 6.28
C PHE A 47 -6.63 -7.14 6.42
N LEU A 48 -6.10 -7.96 5.51
CA LEU A 48 -4.67 -8.25 5.41
C LEU A 48 -4.17 -7.88 4.01
N ALA A 49 -2.94 -7.36 3.91
CA ALA A 49 -2.17 -7.45 2.67
C ALA A 49 -0.71 -7.78 2.97
N LYS A 50 -0.14 -8.75 2.24
CA LYS A 50 1.22 -9.25 2.47
C LYS A 50 1.50 -9.60 3.95
N GLY A 51 0.49 -10.10 4.67
CA GLY A 51 0.57 -10.45 6.09
C GLY A 51 0.42 -9.28 7.08
N ALA A 52 0.35 -8.04 6.61
CA ALA A 52 0.15 -6.86 7.47
C ALA A 52 -1.34 -6.59 7.70
N ASN A 53 -1.70 -6.30 8.96
CA ASN A 53 -3.04 -5.82 9.33
C ASN A 53 -3.25 -4.38 8.86
N LEU A 54 -4.10 -4.19 7.84
CA LEU A 54 -4.25 -2.90 7.19
C LEU A 54 -4.89 -1.82 8.08
N LEU A 55 -5.69 -2.21 9.08
CA LEU A 55 -6.34 -1.25 9.97
C LEU A 55 -5.43 -0.78 11.10
N ASN A 56 -4.59 -1.67 11.63
CA ASN A 56 -3.78 -1.37 12.81
C ASN A 56 -2.33 -1.00 12.47
N GLU A 57 -1.79 -1.47 11.34
CA GLU A 57 -0.39 -1.26 11.00
C GLU A 57 -0.17 -0.10 10.03
N LEU A 58 -1.21 0.42 9.36
CA LEU A 58 -1.09 1.52 8.40
C LEU A 58 -1.70 2.80 8.95
N SER A 59 -0.96 3.90 8.85
CA SER A 59 -1.43 5.24 9.21
C SER A 59 -2.17 5.95 8.08
N ALA A 60 -1.92 5.54 6.83
CA ALA A 60 -2.57 6.06 5.63
C ALA A 60 -2.44 5.07 4.47
N LEU A 61 -3.30 5.22 3.46
CA LEU A 61 -3.27 4.44 2.21
C LEU A 61 -3.25 5.39 1.00
N LEU A 62 -2.19 5.32 0.19
CA LEU A 62 -2.10 5.98 -1.11
C LEU A 62 -2.57 5.01 -2.19
N VAL A 63 -3.66 5.36 -2.90
CA VAL A 63 -4.22 4.51 -3.95
C VAL A 63 -3.77 4.95 -5.34
N ARG A 64 -3.11 4.05 -6.07
CA ARG A 64 -2.74 4.20 -7.48
C ARG A 64 -2.94 2.84 -8.20
N PRO A 65 -3.34 2.78 -9.48
CA PRO A 65 -3.86 3.83 -10.33
C PRO A 65 -5.38 3.95 -10.24
N ILE A 66 -5.87 5.18 -10.32
CA ILE A 66 -7.27 5.50 -10.58
C ILE A 66 -7.48 5.41 -12.10
N GLY A 67 -7.89 4.26 -12.61
CA GLY A 67 -8.31 4.08 -14.01
C GLY A 67 -7.27 4.41 -15.10
N ARG A 68 -7.75 4.75 -16.31
CA ARG A 68 -6.94 5.11 -17.49
C ARG A 68 -6.30 6.52 -17.41
N GLY A 69 -6.37 7.18 -16.25
CA GLY A 69 -5.75 8.48 -16.04
C GLY A 69 -4.27 8.35 -15.71
N SER A 70 -3.45 9.21 -16.30
CA SER A 70 -2.12 9.50 -15.76
C SER A 70 -2.28 10.50 -14.61
N LEU A 71 -1.75 10.15 -13.44
CA LEU A 71 -1.58 11.05 -12.29
C LEU A 71 -0.12 11.48 -12.22
#